data_AF-A0A410JXY0-F1
#
_entry.id   AF-A0A410JXY0-F1
#
_cell.length_a   1.000
_cell.length_b   1.000
_cell.length_c   1.000
_cell.angle_alpha   90.00
_cell.angle_beta   90.00
_cell.angle_gamma   90.00
#
_symmetry.space_group_name_H-M   'P 1'
#
loop_
_entity.id
_entity.type
_entity.pdbx_description
1 polymer ?
#
loop_
_entity_poly.entity_id
_entity_poly.type
_entity_poly.pdbx_seq_one_letter_code
_entity_poly.pdbx_strand_id
1 'polypeptide(L)'
;MNKAKVGLHNKGLFPAFLDYNVTELRCRGMSSKLDLFYYGGLNRVLSALNPKERSFIKEEWLFLRSTGFFEESGFFVTDFQSIAPAKFAEKVMDAGFKKIYLENALNFDVKELQDELKGVEIVFMEFADDPYRKS
;
A
#
# COMPACT_ATOMS: atom_id res chain seq x y z
N MET A 1 -8.12 -6.67 -16.11
CA MET A 1 -7.63 -6.48 -14.73
C MET A 1 -8.72 -5.83 -13.91
N ASN A 2 -8.95 -6.33 -12.70
CA ASN A 2 -9.93 -5.77 -11.76
C ASN A 2 -9.39 -4.45 -11.18
N LYS A 3 -10.26 -3.45 -11.09
CA LYS A 3 -9.96 -2.13 -10.54
C LYS A 3 -11.00 -1.79 -9.47
N ALA A 4 -10.55 -1.21 -8.36
CA ALA A 4 -11.42 -0.68 -7.31
C ALA A 4 -11.18 0.83 -7.20
N LYS A 5 -12.27 1.60 -7.17
CA LYS A 5 -12.18 3.03 -6.87
C LYS A 5 -11.90 3.22 -5.38
N VAL A 6 -11.10 4.22 -5.02
CA VAL A 6 -10.73 4.61 -3.66
C VAL A 6 -11.16 6.06 -3.42
N GLY A 7 -11.85 6.30 -2.31
CA GLY A 7 -12.30 7.60 -1.83
C GLY A 7 -12.36 7.62 -0.30
N LEU A 8 -12.78 8.75 0.29
CA LEU A 8 -12.78 8.98 1.75
C LEU A 8 -13.53 7.92 2.57
N HIS A 9 -14.50 7.23 1.97
CA HIS A 9 -15.35 6.25 2.65
C HIS A 9 -14.93 4.79 2.43
N ASN A 10 -13.83 4.53 1.70
CA ASN A 10 -13.46 3.18 1.28
C ASN A 10 -12.70 2.39 2.35
N LYS A 11 -13.29 2.31 3.53
CA LYS A 11 -12.83 1.54 4.70
C LYS A 11 -12.95 0.01 4.52
N GLY A 12 -13.44 -0.48 3.38
CA GLY A 12 -13.62 -1.90 3.12
C GLY A 12 -12.49 -2.56 2.30
N LEU A 13 -11.49 -1.79 1.84
CA LEU A 13 -10.45 -2.29 0.95
C LEU A 13 -9.24 -2.77 1.76
N PHE A 14 -9.31 -4.00 2.25
CA PHE A 14 -8.22 -4.62 3.00
C PHE A 14 -7.96 -6.07 2.55
N PRO A 15 -6.70 -6.52 2.56
CA PRO A 15 -5.47 -5.76 2.79
C PRO A 15 -5.09 -4.86 1.60
N ALA A 16 -4.69 -3.61 1.86
CA ALA A 16 -4.29 -2.63 0.84
C ALA A 16 -2.82 -2.22 0.97
N PHE A 17 -2.06 -2.35 -0.11
CA PHE A 17 -0.62 -2.07 -0.18
C PHE A 17 -0.35 -0.74 -0.90
N LEU A 18 0.42 0.12 -0.23
CA LEU A 18 0.65 1.53 -0.55
C LEU A 18 2.11 1.80 -0.89
N ASP A 19 2.40 2.55 -1.96
CA ASP A 19 3.76 2.91 -2.36
C ASP A 19 4.38 3.96 -1.43
N TYR A 20 5.49 3.59 -0.78
CA TYR A 20 6.22 4.45 0.13
C TYR A 20 7.71 4.44 -0.16
N ASN A 21 8.27 5.64 -0.26
CA ASN A 21 9.70 5.82 -0.38
C ASN A 21 10.36 5.69 1.00
N VAL A 22 11.04 4.57 1.26
CA VAL A 22 11.72 4.35 2.55
C VAL A 22 12.97 5.20 2.74
N THR A 23 13.52 5.77 1.66
CA THR A 23 14.68 6.65 1.71
C THR A 23 14.26 8.06 2.12
N GLU A 24 13.23 8.59 1.48
CA GLU A 24 12.71 9.95 1.72
C GLU A 24 11.67 10.02 2.84
N LEU A 25 11.27 8.87 3.37
CA LEU A 25 10.25 8.71 4.40
C LEU A 25 8.91 9.37 4.04
N ARG A 26 8.46 9.19 2.81
CA ARG A 26 7.18 9.73 2.33
C ARG A 26 6.47 8.81 1.36
N CYS A 27 5.15 8.88 1.36
CA CYS A 27 4.32 8.20 0.36
C CYS A 27 4.56 8.76 -1.04
N ARG A 28 4.35 7.93 -2.07
CA ARG A 28 4.38 8.32 -3.48
C ARG A 28 3.01 8.13 -4.14
N GLY A 29 2.84 8.71 -5.32
CA GLY A 29 1.69 8.44 -6.20
C GLY A 29 0.31 8.60 -5.53
N MET A 30 -0.46 7.53 -5.56
CA MET A 30 -1.76 7.37 -4.92
C MET A 30 -1.67 7.43 -3.41
N SER A 31 -0.63 6.84 -2.81
CA SER A 31 -0.44 6.86 -1.37
C SER A 31 -0.26 8.28 -0.84
N SER A 32 0.45 9.15 -1.56
CA SER A 32 0.54 10.57 -1.20
C SER A 32 -0.82 11.26 -1.24
N LYS A 33 -1.68 10.90 -2.19
CA LYS A 33 -3.04 11.44 -2.28
C LYS A 33 -3.92 10.92 -1.14
N LEU A 34 -3.83 9.63 -0.80
CA LEU A 34 -4.52 9.05 0.35
C LEU A 34 -4.11 9.75 1.64
N ASP A 35 -2.80 9.98 1.84
CA ASP A 35 -2.30 10.72 2.99
C ASP A 35 -2.79 12.18 3.01
N LEU A 36 -2.81 12.86 1.85
CA LEU A 36 -3.37 14.22 1.74
C LEU A 36 -4.85 14.26 2.13
N PHE A 37 -5.66 13.32 1.61
CA PHE A 37 -7.08 13.19 1.98
C PHE A 37 -7.28 12.84 3.45
N TYR A 38 -6.30 12.18 4.05
CA TYR A 38 -6.30 11.82 5.46
C TYR A 38 -5.56 12.84 6.33
N TYR A 39 -5.39 14.08 5.84
CA TYR A 39 -4.77 15.21 6.56
C TYR A 39 -3.37 14.89 7.14
N GLY A 40 -2.56 14.13 6.40
CA GLY A 40 -1.18 13.80 6.78
C GLY A 40 -1.06 12.72 7.85
N GLY A 41 -2.10 11.95 8.12
CA GLY A 41 -2.08 10.92 9.17
C GLY A 41 -1.09 9.79 8.91
N LEU A 42 -0.95 9.33 7.66
CA LEU A 42 0.01 8.29 7.29
C LEU A 42 1.44 8.82 7.43
N ASN A 43 1.71 10.04 6.94
CA ASN A 43 3.00 10.72 7.14
C ASN A 43 3.32 10.95 8.62
N ARG A 44 2.32 11.25 9.46
CA ARG A 44 2.52 11.42 10.92
C ARG A 44 2.98 10.13 11.59
N VAL A 45 2.36 8.99 11.27
CA VAL A 45 2.78 7.66 11.79
C VAL A 45 4.20 7.36 11.36
N LEU A 46 4.48 7.57 10.07
CA LEU A 46 5.77 7.23 9.47
C LEU A 46 6.89 8.12 10.00
N SER A 47 6.59 9.39 10.28
CA SER A 47 7.55 10.33 10.88
C SER A 47 7.89 10.00 12.33
N ALA A 48 6.97 9.34 13.06
CA ALA A 48 7.17 8.95 14.45
C ALA A 48 8.06 7.71 14.62
N LEU A 49 8.40 7.01 13.53
CA LEU A 49 9.20 5.79 13.57
C LEU A 49 10.64 6.07 14.02
N ASN A 50 11.15 5.27 14.94
CA ASN A 50 12.53 5.30 15.41
C ASN A 50 13.50 4.59 14.43
N PRO A 51 14.83 4.75 14.56
CA PRO A 51 15.79 4.16 13.63
C PRO A 51 15.71 2.63 13.49
N LYS A 52 15.39 1.91 14.57
CA LYS A 52 15.24 0.44 14.54
C LYS A 52 14.00 0.02 13.76
N GLU A 53 12.89 0.72 13.96
CA GLU A 53 11.65 0.53 13.18
C GLU A 53 11.89 0.85 11.71
N ARG A 54 12.64 1.92 11.41
CA ARG A 54 13.01 2.27 10.02
C ARG A 54 13.89 1.20 9.36
N SER A 55 14.85 0.61 10.08
CA SER A 55 15.64 -0.50 9.54
C SER A 55 14.78 -1.74 9.32
N PHE A 56 13.92 -2.08 10.28
CA PHE A 56 12.96 -3.17 10.13
C PHE A 56 12.06 -2.97 8.90
N ILE A 57 11.59 -1.76 8.64
CA ILE A 57 10.79 -1.43 7.46
C ILE A 57 11.55 -1.63 6.15
N LYS A 58 12.84 -1.29 6.14
CA LYS A 58 13.69 -1.49 4.97
C LYS A 58 13.94 -2.97 4.70
N GLU A 59 14.07 -3.77 5.76
CA GLU A 59 14.38 -5.19 5.69
C GLU A 59 13.14 -6.06 5.45
N GLU A 60 12.07 -5.77 6.17
CA GLU A 60 10.87 -6.60 6.25
C GLU A 60 9.70 -6.06 5.41
N TRP A 61 9.81 -4.82 4.93
CA TRP A 61 8.74 -4.06 4.28
C TRP A 61 7.57 -3.83 5.24
N LEU A 62 7.07 -2.60 5.30
CA LEU A 62 6.27 -2.16 6.43
C LEU A 62 4.86 -2.75 6.44
N PHE A 63 4.64 -3.72 7.31
CA PHE A 63 3.31 -4.06 7.82
C PHE A 63 2.91 -3.02 8.88
N LEU A 64 2.30 -1.89 8.48
CA LEU A 64 1.62 -1.01 9.45
C LEU A 64 0.29 -1.63 9.88
N ARG A 65 0.35 -2.59 10.81
CA ARG A 65 -0.83 -2.89 11.62
C ARG A 65 -0.88 -1.89 12.77
N SER A 66 -1.38 -0.69 12.49
CA SER A 66 -1.66 0.28 13.56
C SER A 66 -2.89 -0.19 14.35
N THR A 67 -2.73 -0.45 15.63
CA THR A 67 -3.83 -0.27 16.57
C THR A 67 -3.93 1.23 16.83
N GLY A 68 -5.00 1.86 16.33
CA GLY A 68 -5.27 3.29 16.58
C GLY A 68 -5.42 4.19 15.36
N PHE A 69 -5.44 3.67 14.13
CA PHE A 69 -5.92 4.42 12.97
C PHE A 69 -7.35 4.01 12.70
N PHE A 70 -8.29 4.65 13.39
CA PHE A 70 -9.75 4.47 13.27
C PHE A 70 -10.19 3.20 12.50
N GLU A 71 -10.39 2.12 13.27
CA GLU A 71 -10.94 0.78 12.92
C GLU A 71 -9.91 -0.37 12.84
N GLU A 72 -10.40 -1.59 13.03
CA GLU A 72 -9.66 -2.86 13.23
C GLU A 72 -8.86 -3.34 12.00
N SER A 73 -8.69 -2.49 10.99
CA SER A 73 -8.17 -2.78 9.66
C SER A 73 -7.31 -1.62 9.13
N GLY A 74 -6.02 -1.89 8.90
CA GLY A 74 -5.00 -0.89 8.54
C GLY A 74 -4.34 -1.14 7.18
N PHE A 75 -3.63 -0.15 6.66
CA PHE A 75 -2.93 -0.20 5.37
C PHE A 75 -1.52 -0.78 5.51
N PHE A 76 -1.08 -1.52 4.49
CA PHE A 76 0.27 -2.04 4.36
C PHE A 76 1.08 -1.08 3.50
N VAL A 77 2.28 -0.73 3.95
CA VAL A 77 3.12 0.25 3.28
C VAL A 77 4.34 -0.46 2.73
N THR A 78 4.59 -0.35 1.44
CA THR A 78 5.69 -1.06 0.78
C THR A 78 6.44 -0.11 -0.14
N ASP A 79 7.77 -0.28 -0.23
CA ASP A 79 8.55 0.43 -1.23
C ASP A 79 8.66 -0.42 -2.48
N PHE A 80 7.76 -0.18 -3.44
CA PHE A 80 7.71 -0.96 -4.67
C PHE A 80 8.97 -0.82 -5.54
N GLN A 81 9.81 0.21 -5.34
CA GLN A 81 11.09 0.32 -6.07
C GLN A 81 12.14 -0.67 -5.55
N SER A 82 11.98 -1.15 -4.31
CA SER A 82 12.95 -2.03 -3.64
C SER A 82 12.40 -3.43 -3.36
N ILE A 83 11.15 -3.67 -3.74
CA ILE A 83 10.46 -4.92 -3.43
C ILE A 83 10.95 -6.04 -4.37
N ALA A 84 11.16 -7.22 -3.81
CA ALA A 84 11.38 -8.44 -4.59
C ALA A 84 10.04 -9.16 -4.79
N PRO A 85 9.52 -9.29 -6.02
CA PRO A 85 8.19 -9.86 -6.29
C PRO A 85 7.94 -11.23 -5.63
N ALA A 86 8.89 -12.16 -5.75
CA ALA A 86 8.78 -13.50 -5.16
C ALA A 86 8.64 -13.47 -3.63
N LYS A 87 9.45 -12.65 -2.94
CA LYS A 87 9.37 -12.51 -1.48
C LYS A 87 8.08 -11.81 -1.03
N PHE A 88 7.57 -10.86 -1.81
CA PHE A 88 6.27 -10.27 -1.54
C PHE A 88 5.15 -11.30 -1.68
N ALA A 89 5.21 -12.11 -2.73
CA ALA A 89 4.24 -13.17 -2.95
C ALA A 89 4.23 -14.20 -1.83
N GLU A 90 5.41 -14.66 -1.40
CA GLU A 90 5.58 -15.55 -0.24
C GLU A 90 4.88 -14.97 1.00
N LYS A 91 5.15 -13.71 1.36
CA LYS A 91 4.53 -13.06 2.51
C LYS A 91 3.01 -12.93 2.41
N VAL A 92 2.49 -12.63 1.22
CA VAL A 92 1.04 -12.54 0.97
C VAL A 92 0.38 -13.92 1.13
N MET A 93 1.03 -14.97 0.62
CA MET A 93 0.54 -16.34 0.72
C MET A 93 0.61 -16.88 2.16
N ASP A 94 1.71 -16.64 2.88
CA ASP A 94 1.89 -17.02 4.29
C ASP A 94 0.87 -16.35 5.20
N ALA A 95 0.49 -15.10 4.89
CA ALA A 95 -0.58 -14.39 5.58
C ALA A 95 -1.99 -14.95 5.26
N GLY A 96 -2.10 -15.88 4.31
CA GLY A 96 -3.36 -16.52 3.92
C GLY A 96 -4.30 -15.61 3.12
N PHE A 97 -3.78 -14.54 2.51
CA PHE A 97 -4.62 -13.61 1.76
C PHE A 97 -5.08 -14.23 0.44
N LYS A 98 -6.40 -14.23 0.22
CA LYS A 98 -7.01 -14.66 -1.05
C LYS A 98 -7.26 -13.50 -2.02
N LYS A 99 -7.19 -12.27 -1.50
CA LYS A 99 -7.44 -11.04 -2.25
C LYS A 99 -6.58 -9.93 -1.64
N ILE A 100 -5.97 -9.12 -2.49
CA ILE A 100 -5.20 -7.95 -2.09
C ILE A 100 -5.54 -6.75 -2.98
N TYR A 101 -5.36 -5.56 -2.43
CA TYR A 101 -5.52 -4.30 -3.14
C TYR A 101 -4.15 -3.65 -3.30
N LEU A 102 -3.75 -3.37 -4.54
CA LEU A 102 -2.46 -2.75 -4.84
C LEU A 102 -2.66 -1.37 -5.42
N GLU A 103 -1.88 -0.39 -4.95
CA GLU A 103 -1.70 0.85 -5.69
C GLU A 103 -1.10 0.56 -7.07
N ASN A 104 -1.57 1.26 -8.09
CA ASN A 104 -0.91 1.29 -9.39
C ASN A 104 0.36 2.16 -9.33
N ALA A 105 1.46 1.58 -8.85
CA ALA A 105 2.76 2.24 -8.77
C ALA A 105 3.47 2.19 -10.13
N LEU A 106 4.00 3.33 -10.58
CA LEU A 106 4.63 3.50 -11.90
C LEU A 106 5.85 2.60 -12.15
N ASN A 107 6.51 2.11 -11.09
CA ASN A 107 7.81 1.45 -11.17
C ASN A 107 7.77 -0.03 -10.77
N PHE A 108 6.58 -0.63 -10.72
CA PHE A 108 6.42 -2.02 -10.29
C PHE A 108 5.91 -2.88 -11.44
N ASP A 109 6.67 -3.91 -11.83
CA ASP A 109 6.21 -4.86 -12.84
C ASP A 109 5.16 -5.80 -12.24
N VAL A 110 3.91 -5.38 -12.39
CA VAL A 110 2.73 -6.11 -11.98
C VAL A 110 2.66 -7.52 -12.59
N LYS A 111 3.24 -7.72 -13.78
CA LYS A 111 3.14 -8.99 -14.48
C LYS A 111 3.93 -10.08 -13.78
N GLU A 112 5.16 -9.77 -13.36
CA GLU A 112 5.99 -10.69 -12.57
C GLU A 112 5.30 -11.06 -11.26
N LEU A 113 4.66 -10.07 -10.60
CA LEU A 113 3.92 -10.33 -9.37
C LEU A 113 2.68 -11.22 -9.58
N GLN A 114 1.97 -11.06 -10.70
CA GLN A 114 0.80 -11.89 -11.02
C GLN A 114 1.18 -13.36 -11.18
N ASP A 115 2.34 -13.64 -11.76
CA ASP A 115 2.82 -15.01 -11.96
C ASP A 115 3.16 -15.69 -10.62
N GLU A 116 3.67 -14.93 -9.65
CA GLU A 116 4.02 -15.39 -8.29
C GLU A 116 2.80 -15.50 -7.36
N LEU A 117 1.80 -14.63 -7.51
CA LEU A 117 0.58 -14.59 -6.67
C LEU A 117 -0.57 -15.47 -7.20
N LYS A 118 -0.26 -16.66 -7.70
CA LYS A 118 -1.29 -17.59 -8.22
C LYS A 118 -2.29 -17.97 -7.13
N GLY A 119 -3.58 -17.71 -7.42
CA GLY A 119 -4.67 -17.99 -6.48
C GLY A 119 -5.02 -16.83 -5.54
N VAL A 120 -4.29 -15.71 -5.62
CA VAL A 120 -4.62 -14.46 -4.93
C VAL A 120 -5.22 -13.47 -5.93
N GLU A 121 -6.43 -12.98 -5.67
CA GLU A 121 -7.04 -11.93 -6.49
C GLU A 121 -6.32 -10.60 -6.26
N ILE A 122 -5.70 -10.05 -7.30
CA ILE A 122 -5.10 -8.72 -7.28
C ILE A 122 -6.08 -7.70 -7.84
N VAL A 123 -6.42 -6.69 -7.03
CA VAL A 123 -7.27 -5.57 -7.45
C VAL A 123 -6.47 -4.27 -7.43
N PHE A 124 -6.42 -3.58 -8.56
CA PHE A 124 -5.73 -2.30 -8.64
C PHE A 124 -6.60 -1.18 -8.10
N MET A 125 -6.06 -0.43 -7.15
CA MET A 125 -6.68 0.76 -6.62
C MET A 125 -6.54 1.90 -7.61
N GLU A 126 -7.63 2.66 -7.77
CA GLU A 126 -7.68 3.91 -8.52
C GLU A 126 -8.42 4.95 -7.70
N PHE A 127 -8.03 6.21 -7.73
CA PHE A 127 -8.89 7.24 -7.16
C PHE A 127 -10.22 7.31 -7.94
N ALA A 128 -11.32 7.52 -7.21
CA ALA A 128 -12.56 7.99 -7.83
C ALA A 128 -12.24 9.25 -8.65
N ASP A 129 -12.84 9.40 -9.83
CA ASP A 129 -12.62 10.59 -10.63
C ASP A 129 -12.95 11.81 -9.79
N ASP A 130 -11.97 12.71 -9.69
CA ASP A 130 -12.12 13.98 -9.00
C ASP A 130 -13.09 14.83 -9.85
N PRO A 131 -14.31 15.13 -9.37
CA PRO A 131 -15.26 15.94 -10.11
C PRO A 131 -14.75 17.37 -10.39
N TYR A 132 -13.62 17.76 -9.79
CA TYR A 132 -12.94 19.04 -10.00
C TYR A 132 -11.70 18.96 -10.89
N ARG A 133 -11.31 17.76 -11.35
CA ARG A 133 -10.22 17.59 -12.31
C ARG A 133 -10.71 18.02 -13.69
N LYS A 134 -10.57 19.32 -13.98
CA LYS A 134 -10.74 19.83 -15.35
C LYS A 134 -9.73 19.13 -16.25
N SER A 135 -10.25 18.46 -17.27
CA SER A 135 -9.54 17.92 -18.43
C SER A 135 -8.64 18.95 -19.08
#